data_AF-A0A3D4BJ71-F1
#
_entry.id   AF-A0A3D4BJ71-F1
#
_cell.length_a   1.000
_cell.length_b   1.000
_cell.length_c   1.000
_cell.angle_alpha   90.00
_cell.angle_beta   90.00
_cell.angle_gamma   90.00
#
_symmetry.space_group_name_H-M   'P 1'
#
loop_
_entity.id
_entity.type
_entity.pdbx_description
1 polymer ?
#
loop_
_entity_poly.entity_id
_entity_poly.type
_entity_poly.pdbx_seq_one_letter_code
_entity_poly.pdbx_strand_id
1 'polypeptide(L)' 'MDLLLLAIIGILLFISPFTLLIGLYKVLFQKEDKAFGIQLLIYSSIVLVIGLGTCFSINGIT' A
#
# COMPACT_ATOMS: atom_id res chain seq x y z
N MET A 1 -11.25 17.64 -10.88
CA MET A 1 -10.62 16.31 -11.08
C MET A 1 -10.05 15.76 -9.76
N ASP A 2 -9.88 16.62 -8.77
CA ASP A 2 -9.10 16.38 -7.55
C ASP A 2 -9.80 15.45 -6.56
N LEU A 3 -11.14 15.54 -6.46
CA LEU A 3 -11.93 14.68 -5.59
C LEU A 3 -11.90 13.20 -6.03
N LEU A 4 -11.85 12.96 -7.35
CA LEU A 4 -11.84 11.63 -7.94
C LEU A 4 -10.46 10.96 -7.73
N LEU A 5 -9.39 11.73 -7.88
CA LEU A 5 -8.02 11.31 -7.55
C LEU A 5 -7.87 11.01 -6.05
N LEU A 6 -8.42 11.87 -5.19
CA LEU A 6 -8.39 11.66 -3.73
C LEU A 6 -9.18 10.42 -3.31
N ALA A 7 -10.34 10.18 -3.91
CA ALA A 7 -11.14 8.98 -3.67
C ALA A 7 -10.39 7.70 -4.11
N ILE A 8 -9.73 7.73 -5.27
CA ILE A 8 -8.92 6.60 -5.76
C ILE A 8 -7.76 6.32 -4.79
N ILE A 9 -7.03 7.35 -4.36
CA ILE A 9 -5.92 7.20 -3.41
C ILE A 9 -6.40 6.66 -2.06
N GLY A 10 -7.56 7.13 -1.57
CA GLY A 10 -8.16 6.64 -0.32
C GLY A 10 -8.53 5.16 -0.40
N ILE A 11 -9.12 4.71 -1.51
CA ILE A 11 -9.44 3.29 -1.75
C ILE A 11 -8.15 2.46 -1.86
N LEU A 12 -7.12 2.98 -2.53
CA LEU A 12 -5.81 2.33 -2.65
C LEU A 12 -5.15 2.10 -1.29
N LEU A 13 -5.21 3.10 -0.40
CA LEU A 13 -4.74 3.03 0.99
C LEU A 13 -5.51 1.99 1.80
N PHE A 14 -6.82 1.88 1.59
CA PHE A 14 -7.66 0.90 2.29
C PHE A 14 -7.36 -0.55 1.86
N ILE A 15 -6.98 -0.75 0.59
CA ILE A 15 -6.61 -2.07 0.05
C ILE A 15 -5.17 -2.45 0.40
N SER A 16 -4.27 -1.48 0.57
CA SER A 16 -2.85 -1.68 0.94
C SER A 16 -2.59 -2.71 2.07
N PRO A 17 -3.27 -2.68 3.23
CA PRO A 17 -3.02 -3.64 4.31
C PRO A 17 -3.39 -5.08 3.93
N PHE A 18 -4.40 -5.28 3.06
CA PHE A 18 -4.76 -6.61 2.57
C PHE A 18 -3.67 -7.18 1.65
N THR A 19 -3.10 -6.35 0.77
CA THR A 19 -1.96 -6.74 -0.08
C THR A 19 -0.71 -7.06 0.74
N LEU A 20 -0.49 -6.33 1.84
CA LEU A 20 0.59 -6.59 2.79
C LEU A 20 0.43 -7.96 3.48
N LEU A 21 -0.77 -8.28 3.96
CA LEU A 21 -1.10 -9.57 4.56
C LEU A 21 -0.95 -10.74 3.58
N ILE A 22 -1.44 -10.59 2.35
CA ILE A 22 -1.34 -11.61 1.29
C ILE A 22 0.12 -11.81 0.89
N GLY A 23 0.89 -10.73 0.74
CA GLY A 23 2.33 -10.79 0.46
C GLY A 23 3.09 -11.50 1.57
N LEU A 24 2.82 -11.15 2.83
CA LEU A 24 3.45 -11.76 3.99
C LEU A 24 3.10 -13.25 4.11
N TYR A 25 1.83 -13.62 3.90
CA TYR A 25 1.38 -15.00 3.87
C TYR A 25 2.12 -15.81 2.80
N LYS A 26 2.20 -15.28 1.57
CA LYS A 26 2.95 -15.93 0.48
C LYS A 26 4.44 -16.11 0.82
N VAL A 27 5.10 -15.08 1.36
CA VAL A 27 6.53 -15.17 1.71
C VAL A 27 6.80 -16.17 2.83
N LEU A 28 5.94 -16.23 3.84
CA LEU A 28 6.10 -17.09 5.02
C LEU A 28 5.71 -18.56 4.74
N PHE A 29 4.62 -18.80 4.00
CA PHE A 29 4.04 -20.14 3.84
C PHE A 29 4.23 -20.75 2.45
N GLN A 30 4.45 -19.96 1.38
CA GLN A 30 4.65 -20.46 0.02
C GLN A 30 6.05 -20.13 -0.52
N LYS A 31 6.99 -21.07 -0.36
CA LYS A 31 8.38 -20.93 -0.83
C LYS A 31 8.52 -20.79 -2.35
N GLU A 32 7.63 -21.37 -3.15
CA GLU A 32 7.67 -21.29 -4.62
C GLU A 32 7.33 -19.88 -5.15
N ASP A 33 6.43 -19.16 -4.49
CA ASP A 33 5.96 -17.83 -4.91
C ASP A 33 6.63 -16.67 -4.15
N LYS A 34 7.77 -16.92 -3.50
CA LYS A 34 8.46 -15.92 -2.66
C LYS A 34 8.77 -14.63 -3.39
N ALA A 35 9.17 -14.70 -4.66
CA ALA A 35 9.47 -13.52 -5.46
C ALA A 35 8.24 -12.61 -5.62
N PHE A 36 7.07 -13.21 -5.89
CA PHE A 36 5.81 -12.48 -6.02
C PHE A 36 5.34 -11.91 -4.68
N GLY A 37 5.48 -12.67 -3.59
CA GLY A 37 5.16 -12.18 -2.24
C GLY A 37 6.04 -10.99 -1.80
N ILE A 38 7.34 -11.01 -2.14
CA ILE A 38 8.26 -9.89 -1.89
C ILE A 38 7.88 -8.66 -2.72
N GLN A 39 7.51 -8.84 -3.99
CA GLN A 39 7.03 -7.74 -4.83
C GLN A 39 5.75 -7.11 -4.24
N LEU A 40 4.82 -7.90 -3.74
CA LEU A 40 3.60 -7.42 -3.08
C LEU A 40 3.91 -6.62 -1.80
N LEU A 41 4.86 -7.09 -0.99
CA LEU A 41 5.32 -6.40 0.21
C LEU A 41 5.94 -5.04 -0.12
N ILE A 42 6.81 -4.99 -1.12
CA ILE A 42 7.45 -3.73 -1.57
C ILE A 42 6.40 -2.76 -2.10
N TYR A 43 5.48 -3.24 -2.95
CA TYR A 43 4.41 -2.40 -3.50
C TYR A 43 3.53 -1.81 -2.39
N SER A 44 3.07 -2.63 -1.45
CA SER A 44 2.27 -2.17 -0.32
C SER A 44 3.03 -1.15 0.54
N SER A 45 4.33 -1.36 0.77
CA SER A 45 5.16 -0.42 1.53
C SER A 45 5.30 0.94 0.83
N ILE A 46 5.51 0.96 -0.49
CA ILE A 46 5.54 2.21 -1.28
C ILE A 46 4.20 2.94 -1.21
N VAL A 47 3.09 2.23 -1.40
CA VAL A 47 1.73 2.80 -1.33
C VAL A 47 1.47 3.39 0.06
N LEU A 48 1.94 2.72 1.12
CA LEU A 48 1.79 3.20 2.49
C LEU A 48 2.62 4.45 2.77
N VAL A 49 3.86 4.51 2.27
CA VAL A 49 4.73 5.70 2.38
C VAL A 49 4.16 6.89 1.63
N ILE A 50 3.66 6.69 0.40
CA ILE A 50 3.01 7.75 -0.38
C ILE A 50 1.73 8.22 0.30
N GLY A 51 0.91 7.28 0.78
CA GLY A 51 -0.33 7.58 1.49
C GLY A 51 -0.11 8.34 2.81
N LEU A 52 0.88 7.93 3.60
CA LEU A 52 1.28 8.65 4.81
C LEU A 52 1.89 10.02 4.47
N GLY A 53 2.75 10.11 3.46
CA GLY A 53 3.39 11.36 3.04
C GLY A 53 2.37 12.40 2.53
N THR A 54 1.37 11.96 1.79
CA THR A 54 0.26 12.83 1.36
C THR A 54 -0.62 13.25 2.55
N CYS A 55 -0.96 12.33 3.45
CA CYS A 55 -1.71 12.66 4.66
C CYS A 55 -0.96 13.66 5.57
N PHE A 56 0.36 13.47 5.74
CA PHE A 56 1.20 14.35 6.54
C PHE A 56 1.40 15.73 5.90
N SER A 57 1.56 15.78 4.57
CA SER A 57 1.65 17.04 3.83
C SER A 57 0.35 17.85 3.95
N ILE A 58 -0.81 17.19 3.89
CA ILE A 58 -2.11 17.86 4.05
C ILE A 58 -2.29 18.38 5.48
N ASN A 59 -1.94 17.60 6.52
CA ASN A 59 -2.10 18.01 7.92
C ASN A 59 -1.01 18.98 8.41
N GLY A 60 0.19 18.98 7.82
CA GLY A 60 1.30 19.86 8.20
C GLY A 60 1.26 21.25 7.56
N ILE A 61 0.33 21.50 6.62
CA ILE A 61 0.11 22.79 5.95
C ILE A 61 -1.11 23.53 6.56
N THR A 62 -1.76 22.95 7.58
CA THR A 62 -2.85 23.59 8.36
C THR A 62 -2.35 23.97 9.75
#